data_AF-A0A1F0IIX6-F1
#
_entry.id   AF-A0A1F0IIX6-F1
#
_cell.length_a   1.000
_cell.length_b   1.000
_cell.length_c   1.000
_cell.angle_alpha   90.00
_cell.angle_beta   90.00
_cell.angle_gamma   90.00
#
_symmetry.space_group_name_H-M   'P 1'
#
loop_
_entity.id
_entity.type
_entity.pdbx_description
1 polymer ?
#
loop_
_entity_poly.entity_id
_entity_poly.type
_entity_poly.pdbx_seq_one_letter_code
_entity_poly.pdbx_strand_id
1 'polypeptide(L)' 'MKKVIAYIKESYDELVHKVSWPTYSELANSAVVVLYASLLIALVVWGMDVCFQNFMEKIVYPH' A
#
# COMPACT_ATOMS: atom_id res chain seq x y z
N MET A 1 21.62 20.74 -25.53
CA MET A 1 21.90 20.54 -24.09
C MET A 1 21.28 21.60 -23.18
N LYS A 2 21.44 22.92 -23.43
CA LYS A 2 20.81 23.97 -22.59
C LYS A 2 19.26 23.94 -22.56
N LYS A 3 18.61 23.56 -23.66
CA LYS A 3 17.14 23.47 -23.76
C LYS A 3 16.52 22.36 -22.89
N VAL A 4 17.18 21.22 -22.73
CA VAL A 4 16.67 20.09 -21.93
C VAL A 4 16.74 20.41 -20.44
N ILE A 5 17.82 21.07 -20.00
CA ILE A 5 17.97 21.53 -18.61
C ILE A 5 16.90 22.58 -18.28
N ALA A 6 16.63 23.50 -19.20
CA ALA A 6 15.54 24.47 -19.04
C ALA A 6 14.17 23.79 -18.96
N TYR A 7 13.89 22.82 -19.84
CA TYR A 7 12.64 22.04 -19.82
C TYR A 7 12.42 21.27 -18.52
N ILE A 8 13.45 20.58 -18.03
CA ILE A 8 13.36 19.84 -16.75
C ILE A 8 13.13 20.81 -15.59
N LYS A 9 13.75 21.99 -15.64
CA LYS A 9 13.60 23.02 -14.60
C LYS A 9 12.19 23.63 -14.61
N GLU A 10 11.65 23.89 -15.80
CA GLU A 10 10.29 24.40 -16.00
C GLU A 10 9.23 23.35 -15.60
N SER A 11 9.44 22.07 -15.96
CA SER A 11 8.59 20.97 -15.51
C SER A 11 8.67 20.72 -13.99
N TYR A 12 9.81 20.97 -13.35
CA TYR A 12 9.95 20.86 -11.90
C TYR A 12 9.22 22.02 -11.20
N ASP A 13 9.34 23.23 -11.72
CA ASP A 13 8.59 24.40 -11.22
C ASP A 13 7.08 24.19 -11.39
N GLU A 14 6.61 23.62 -12.51
CA GLU A 14 5.18 23.31 -12.70
C GLU A 14 4.67 22.19 -11.79
N LEU A 15 5.42 21.09 -11.66
CA LEU A 15 5.00 19.95 -10.83
C LEU A 15 5.07 20.25 -9.33
N VAL A 16 5.85 21.24 -8.90
CA VAL A 16 5.99 21.63 -7.49
C VAL A 16 5.09 22.82 -7.13
N HIS A 17 4.93 23.81 -8.02
CA HIS A 17 4.13 25.01 -7.75
C HIS A 17 2.70 24.97 -8.31
N LYS A 18 2.40 24.12 -9.31
CA LYS A 18 1.05 24.01 -9.92
C LYS A 18 0.28 22.76 -9.50
N VAL A 19 0.94 21.76 -8.94
CA VAL A 19 0.28 20.57 -8.42
C VAL A 19 0.22 20.71 -6.92
N SER A 20 -1.01 20.73 -6.40
CA SER A 20 -1.30 20.63 -4.97
C SER A 20 -0.81 19.28 -4.45
N TRP A 21 0.50 19.15 -4.22
CA TRP A 21 1.04 18.05 -3.46
C TRP A 21 0.35 18.07 -2.10
N PRO A 22 -0.40 17.01 -1.75
CA PRO A 22 -0.98 16.91 -0.43
C PRO A 22 0.16 17.00 0.58
N THR A 23 -0.05 17.78 1.65
CA THR A 23 0.98 17.96 2.67
C THR A 23 1.46 16.60 3.17
N TYR A 24 2.76 16.46 3.42
CA TYR A 24 3.39 15.19 3.81
C TYR A 24 2.66 14.44 4.95
N SER A 25 1.92 15.16 5.79
CA SER A 25 1.06 14.60 6.84
C SER A 25 -0.14 13.80 6.32
N GLU A 26 -0.79 14.19 5.22
CA GLU A 26 -1.92 13.45 4.63
C GLU A 26 -1.45 12.19 3.91
N LEU A 27 -0.27 12.27 3.25
CA LEU A 27 0.34 11.11 2.61
C LEU A 27 0.78 10.07 3.64
N ALA A 28 1.36 10.52 4.76
CA ALA A 28 1.69 9.66 5.88
C ALA A 28 0.44 9.05 6.52
N ASN A 29 -0.64 9.83 6.68
CA ASN A 29 -1.91 9.33 7.21
C ASN A 29 -2.49 8.22 6.32
N SER A 30 -2.50 8.43 5.00
CA SER A 30 -2.98 7.45 4.03
C SER A 30 -2.11 6.18 4.02
N ALA A 31 -0.79 6.33 4.12
CA ALA A 31 0.14 5.20 4.20
C ALA A 31 -0.08 4.37 5.48
N VAL A 32 -0.33 5.03 6.62
CA VAL A 32 -0.61 4.37 7.89
C VAL A 32 -1.92 3.58 7.83
N VAL A 33 -2.97 4.14 7.22
CA VAL A 33 -4.24 3.43 7.02
C VAL A 33 -4.04 2.16 6.17
N VAL A 34 -3.28 2.25 5.07
CA VAL A 34 -2.97 1.10 4.22
C VAL A 34 -2.16 0.04 4.96
N LEU A 35 -1.23 0.44 5.83
CA LEU A 35 -0.42 -0.47 6.65
C LEU A 35 -1.29 -1.22 7.67
N TYR A 36 -2.25 -0.55 8.31
CA TYR A 36 -3.22 -1.23 9.18
C TYR A 36 -4.17 -2.14 8.39
N ALA A 37 -4.62 -1.72 7.20
CA ALA A 37 -5.47 -2.54 6.35
C ALA A 37 -4.76 -3.84 5.91
N SER A 38 -3.49 -3.77 5.52
CA SER A 38 -2.71 -4.96 5.15
C SER A 38 -2.46 -5.90 6.33
N LEU A 39 -2.23 -5.36 7.53
CA LEU A 39 -2.11 -6.15 8.76
C LEU A 39 -3.40 -6.92 9.08
N LEU A 40 -4.56 -6.25 8.95
CA LEU A 40 -5.87 -6.88 9.14
C LEU A 40 -6.12 -8.00 8.14
N ILE A 41 -5.82 -7.77 6.87
CA ILE A 41 -5.96 -8.80 5.82
C ILE A 41 -5.04 -9.98 6.11
N ALA A 42 -3.79 -9.73 6.55
CA ALA A 42 -2.86 -10.80 6.92
C ALA A 42 -3.40 -11.66 8.08
N LEU A 43 -4.00 -11.04 9.10
CA LEU A 43 -4.65 -11.77 10.20
C LEU A 43 -5.82 -12.62 9.74
N VAL A 44 -6.65 -12.11 8.82
CA VAL A 44 -7.79 -12.84 8.27
C VAL A 44 -7.32 -14.04 7.45
N VAL A 45 -6.33 -13.86 6.57
CA VAL A 45 -5.76 -14.97 5.77
C VAL A 45 -5.17 -16.04 6.70
N TRP A 46 -4.43 -15.63 7.73
CA TRP A 46 -3.90 -16.56 8.73
C TRP A 46 -5.01 -17.35 9.44
N GLY A 47 -6.10 -16.68 9.84
CA GLY A 47 -7.26 -17.34 10.43
C GLY A 47 -7.94 -18.33 9.47
N MET A 48 -8.03 -17.98 8.18
CA MET A 48 -8.54 -18.89 7.16
C MET A 48 -7.64 -20.11 6.97
N ASP A 49 -6.32 -19.93 6.90
CA ASP A 49 -5.36 -21.02 6.75
C ASP A 49 -5.46 -22.03 7.91
N VAL A 50 -5.54 -21.54 9.16
CA VAL A 50 -5.70 -22.38 10.35
C VAL A 50 -7.05 -23.11 10.35
N CYS A 51 -8.13 -22.41 9.98
CA CYS A 51 -9.46 -23.01 9.86
C CYS A 51 -9.49 -24.12 8.81
N PHE A 52 -8.90 -23.89 7.63
CA PHE A 52 -8.84 -24.89 6.58
C PHE A 52 -7.99 -26.10 6.95
N GLN A 53 -6.82 -25.90 7.59
CA GLN A 53 -5.99 -27.00 8.10
C GLN A 53 -6.76 -27.86 9.10
N ASN A 54 -7.33 -27.24 10.14
CA ASN A 54 -8.07 -27.94 11.18
C ASN A 54 -9.37 -28.59 10.67
N PHE A 55 -10.04 -27.98 9.68
CA PHE A 55 -11.21 -28.56 9.02
C PHE A 55 -10.83 -29.78 8.17
N MET A 56 -9.78 -29.68 7.36
CA MET A 56 -9.31 -30.79 6.53
C MET A 56 -8.82 -31.97 7.39
N GLU A 57 -8.06 -31.71 8.45
CA GLU A 57 -7.63 -32.74 9.40
C GLU A 57 -8.81 -33.41 10.09
N LYS A 58 -9.81 -32.66 10.58
CA LYS A 58 -10.93 -33.26 11.32
C LYS A 58 -12.00 -33.93 10.47
N ILE A 59 -12.21 -33.48 9.22
CA ILE A 59 -13.35 -33.94 8.40
C ILE A 59 -12.93 -34.85 7.24
N VAL A 60 -11.78 -34.62 6.60
CA VAL A 60 -11.39 -35.36 5.38
C VAL A 60 -10.43 -36.51 5.67
N TYR A 61 -9.53 -36.38 6.66
CA TYR A 61 -8.66 -37.47 7.13
C TYR A 61 -8.92 -37.77 8.61
N PRO A 62 -10.06 -38.41 8.95
CA PRO A 62 -10.26 -38.91 10.29
C PRO A 62 -9.36 -40.13 10.48
N HIS A 63 -8.26 -39.96 11.21
CA HIS A 63 -7.68 -41.05 11.98
C HIS A 63 -8.35 -41.10 13.35
#